data_AF-A0A9E2V141-F1
#
_entry.id   AF-A0A9E2V141-F1
#
_cell.length_a   1.000
_cell.length_b   1.000
_cell.length_c   1.000
_cell.angle_alpha   90.00
_cell.angle_beta   90.00
_cell.angle_gamma   90.00
#
_symmetry.space_group_name_H-M   'P 1'
#
loop_
_entity.id
_entity.type
_entity.pdbx_description
1 polymer ?
#
loop_
_entity_poly.entity_id
_entity_poly.type
_entity_poly.pdbx_seq_one_letter_code
_entity_poly.pdbx_strand_id
1 'polypeptide(L)'
;MSHQRSARQKAAAKERRAENRTLAEIERRRRRRNAKLRKVALWTGAVIVVVAIVGGSGLAIRARILAGQVGPTNMASDGLLLTGDGSTLTPTTTEPIAAGGTPTPSATDSRSSGVLDFVVYVDYGDPRSAAFWQTSGSLLIEAATSGYATL
;
A
#
# COMPACT_ATOMS: atom_id res chain seq x y z
N MET A 1 4.29 25.13 86.15
CA MET A 1 4.86 24.53 84.91
C MET A 1 3.84 23.92 83.92
N SER A 2 2.55 23.81 84.26
CA SER A 2 1.52 23.20 83.38
C SER A 2 1.17 24.03 82.12
N HIS A 3 1.06 25.36 82.24
CA HIS A 3 0.64 26.22 81.13
C HIS A 3 1.60 26.23 79.94
N GLN A 4 2.92 26.17 80.17
CA GLN A 4 3.92 26.19 79.11
C GLN A 4 3.92 24.92 78.24
N ARG A 5 3.60 23.74 78.81
CA ARG A 5 3.44 22.50 78.03
C ARG A 5 2.20 22.55 77.13
N SER A 6 1.09 23.08 77.62
CA SER A 6 -0.14 23.23 76.84
C SER A 6 0.02 24.22 75.66
N ALA A 7 0.78 25.30 75.86
CA ALA A 7 1.05 26.30 74.82
C ALA A 7 1.95 25.72 73.71
N ARG A 8 2.98 24.95 74.07
CA ARG A 8 3.84 24.23 73.11
C ARG A 8 3.08 23.16 72.33
N GLN A 9 2.20 22.39 72.98
CA GLN A 9 1.33 21.42 72.28
C GLN A 9 0.36 22.11 71.30
N LYS A 10 -0.23 23.24 71.69
CA LYS A 10 -1.10 24.04 70.79
C LYS A 10 -0.32 24.63 69.62
N ALA A 11 0.92 25.08 69.83
CA ALA A 11 1.80 25.56 68.76
C ALA A 11 2.17 24.43 67.78
N ALA A 12 2.59 23.27 68.29
CA ALA A 12 2.90 22.09 67.46
C ALA A 12 1.67 21.57 66.69
N ALA A 13 0.48 21.60 67.29
CA ALA A 13 -0.77 21.25 66.61
C ALA A 13 -1.14 22.27 65.51
N LYS A 14 -0.85 23.56 65.71
CA LYS A 14 -1.05 24.61 64.71
C LYS A 14 -0.07 24.47 63.54
N GLU A 15 1.18 24.14 63.82
CA GLU A 15 2.23 23.91 62.83
C GLU A 15 1.92 22.69 61.95
N ARG A 16 1.53 21.55 62.54
CA ARG A 16 1.05 20.37 61.79
C ARG A 16 -0.15 20.66 60.90
N ARG A 17 -1.08 21.52 61.36
CA ARG A 17 -2.23 21.97 60.54
C ARG A 17 -1.80 22.86 59.37
N ALA A 18 -0.77 23.69 59.55
CA ALA A 18 -0.23 24.51 58.48
C ALA A 18 0.51 23.65 57.44
N GLU A 19 1.33 22.69 57.88
CA GLU A 19 2.02 21.73 57.01
C GLU A 19 1.04 20.85 56.22
N ASN A 20 -0.02 20.35 56.86
CA ASN A 20 -1.05 19.58 56.16
C ASN A 20 -1.79 20.42 55.10
N ARG A 21 -1.96 21.72 55.32
CA ARG A 21 -2.57 22.63 54.33
C ARG A 21 -1.65 22.85 53.13
N THR A 22 -0.35 23.07 53.34
CA THR A 22 0.60 23.27 52.24
C THR A 22 0.77 22.01 51.41
N LEU A 23 0.85 20.83 52.04
CA LEU A 23 0.86 19.54 51.34
C LEU A 23 -0.42 19.32 50.51
N ALA A 24 -1.59 19.60 51.10
CA ALA A 24 -2.86 19.50 50.38
C ALA A 24 -2.94 20.46 49.17
N GLU A 25 -2.37 21.66 49.27
CA GLU A 25 -2.29 22.60 48.15
C GLU A 25 -1.34 22.12 47.04
N ILE A 26 -0.16 21.61 47.41
CA ILE A 26 0.80 21.02 46.45
C ILE A 26 0.15 19.86 45.71
N GLU A 27 -0.55 18.98 46.43
CA GLU A 27 -1.18 17.82 45.81
C GLU A 27 -2.36 18.22 44.91
N ARG A 28 -3.17 19.21 45.30
CA ARG A 28 -4.21 19.78 44.43
C ARG A 28 -3.62 20.39 43.16
N ARG A 29 -2.50 21.11 43.27
CA ARG A 29 -1.78 21.67 42.09
C ARG A 29 -1.27 20.57 41.18
N ARG A 30 -0.64 19.52 41.73
CA ARG A 30 -0.17 18.34 40.97
C ARG A 30 -1.32 17.62 40.27
N ARG A 31 -2.43 17.35 40.98
CA ARG A 31 -3.64 16.73 40.41
C ARG A 31 -4.22 17.56 39.26
N ARG A 32 -4.33 18.89 39.43
CA ARG A 32 -4.80 19.81 38.37
C ARG A 32 -3.87 19.79 37.15
N ARG A 33 -2.54 19.81 37.34
CA ARG A 33 -1.56 19.73 36.25
C ARG A 33 -1.67 18.40 35.50
N ASN A 34 -1.68 17.28 36.23
CA ASN A 34 -1.78 15.95 35.64
C ASN A 34 -3.11 15.73 34.91
N ALA A 35 -4.22 16.26 35.44
CA ALA A 35 -5.51 16.21 34.76
C ALA A 35 -5.50 16.97 33.43
N LYS A 36 -4.89 18.17 33.39
CA LYS A 36 -4.73 18.93 32.14
C LYS A 36 -3.87 18.17 31.13
N LEU A 37 -2.71 17.65 31.57
CA LEU A 37 -1.80 16.89 30.70
C LEU A 37 -2.45 15.63 30.14
N ARG A 38 -3.16 14.87 30.98
CA ARG A 38 -3.92 13.68 30.55
C ARG A 38 -5.00 14.04 29.54
N LYS A 39 -5.75 15.12 29.80
CA LYS A 39 -6.77 15.60 28.86
C LYS A 39 -6.14 15.94 27.51
N VAL A 40 -5.08 16.74 27.49
CA VAL A 40 -4.37 17.09 26.25
C VAL A 40 -3.84 15.83 25.55
N ALA A 41 -3.17 14.92 26.26
CA ALA A 41 -2.66 13.68 25.68
C ALA A 41 -3.76 12.81 25.07
N LEU A 42 -4.91 12.68 25.73
CA LEU A 42 -6.06 11.95 25.20
C LEU A 42 -6.60 12.58 23.93
N TRP A 43 -6.77 13.91 23.91
CA TRP A 43 -7.26 14.62 22.73
C TRP A 43 -6.29 14.53 21.56
N THR A 44 -4.99 14.77 21.80
CA THR A 44 -3.96 14.66 20.76
C THR A 44 -3.87 13.23 20.22
N GLY A 45 -3.91 12.22 21.10
CA GLY A 45 -3.92 10.82 20.70
C GLY A 45 -5.14 10.46 19.86
N ALA A 46 -6.33 10.89 20.29
CA ALA A 46 -7.57 10.66 19.54
C ALA A 46 -7.52 11.29 18.14
N VAL A 47 -7.02 12.53 18.02
CA VAL A 47 -6.87 13.20 16.72
C VAL A 47 -5.91 12.45 15.81
N ILE A 48 -4.76 12.01 16.32
CA ILE A 48 -3.78 11.24 15.54
C ILE A 48 -4.41 9.94 15.03
N VAL A 49 -5.13 9.21 15.89
CA VAL A 49 -5.80 7.96 15.51
C VAL A 49 -6.83 8.20 14.40
N VAL A 50 -7.66 9.24 14.53
CA VAL A 50 -8.67 9.57 13.50
C VAL A 50 -8.00 9.93 12.18
N VAL A 51 -6.94 10.75 12.20
CA VAL A 51 -6.19 11.12 10.99
C VAL A 51 -5.56 9.90 10.34
N ALA A 52 -4.95 9.01 11.13
CA ALA A 52 -4.34 7.79 10.62
C ALA A 52 -5.36 6.86 9.96
N ILE A 53 -6.54 6.71 10.55
CA ILE A 53 -7.63 5.90 9.98
C ILE A 53 -8.13 6.54 8.69
N VAL A 54 -8.53 7.81 8.70
CA VAL A 54 -9.09 8.49 7.52
C VAL A 54 -8.06 8.56 6.38
N GLY A 55 -6.84 9.00 6.68
CA GLY A 55 -5.76 9.10 5.70
C GLY A 55 -5.34 7.71 5.18
N GLY A 56 -5.20 6.74 6.08
CA GLY A 56 -4.85 5.36 5.71
C GLY A 56 -5.91 4.71 4.84
N SER A 57 -7.20 4.83 5.19
CA SER A 57 -8.30 4.33 4.37
C SER A 57 -8.38 5.04 3.02
N GLY A 58 -8.22 6.36 2.97
CA GLY A 58 -8.21 7.11 1.72
C GLY A 58 -7.08 6.68 0.77
N LEU A 59 -5.87 6.51 1.30
CA LEU A 59 -4.73 5.99 0.54
C LEU A 59 -4.96 4.56 0.07
N ALA A 60 -5.50 3.70 0.93
CA ALA A 60 -5.81 2.31 0.57
C ALA A 60 -6.84 2.23 -0.56
N ILE A 61 -7.92 3.02 -0.49
CA ILE A 61 -8.95 3.09 -1.54
C ILE A 61 -8.33 3.58 -2.85
N ARG A 62 -7.55 4.67 -2.81
CA ARG A 62 -6.87 5.20 -4.00
C ARG A 62 -5.94 4.17 -4.63
N ALA A 63 -5.13 3.48 -3.82
CA ALA A 63 -4.23 2.45 -4.30
C ALA A 63 -4.99 1.28 -4.96
N ARG A 64 -6.13 0.87 -4.39
CA ARG A 64 -6.99 -0.17 -4.98
C ARG A 64 -7.59 0.24 -6.33
N ILE A 65 -8.09 1.48 -6.44
CA ILE A 65 -8.67 1.99 -7.68
C ILE A 65 -7.59 2.04 -8.78
N LEU A 66 -6.42 2.63 -8.48
CA LEU A 66 -5.33 2.72 -9.45
C LEU A 66 -4.84 1.34 -9.90
N ALA A 67 -4.72 0.38 -8.97
CA ALA A 67 -4.32 -0.99 -9.31
C ALA A 67 -5.32 -1.68 -10.26
N GLY A 68 -6.61 -1.38 -10.16
CA GLY A 68 -7.63 -1.91 -11.06
C GLY A 68 -7.71 -1.20 -12.42
N GLN A 69 -7.03 -0.07 -12.58
CA GLN A 69 -7.04 0.72 -13.81
C GLN A 69 -5.77 0.53 -14.65
N VAL A 70 -4.69 0.02 -14.05
CA VAL A 70 -3.45 -0.33 -14.74
C VAL A 70 -3.63 -1.72 -15.37
N GLY A 71 -3.25 -1.86 -16.63
CA GLY A 71 -3.29 -3.14 -17.34
C GLY A 71 -2.32 -4.17 -16.73
N PRO A 72 -2.40 -5.44 -17.14
CA PRO A 72 -1.44 -6.44 -16.70
C PRO A 72 -0.01 -6.09 -17.14
N THR A 73 0.98 -6.50 -16.34
CA THR A 73 2.39 -6.39 -16.73
C THR A 73 2.65 -7.21 -17.99
N ASN A 74 3.61 -6.77 -18.81
CA ASN A 74 3.96 -7.40 -20.08
C ASN A 74 2.87 -7.32 -21.17
N MET A 75 1.87 -6.45 -21.00
CA MET A 75 0.79 -6.22 -21.96
C MET A 75 0.73 -4.78 -22.47
N ALA A 76 1.88 -4.12 -22.67
CA ALA A 76 1.91 -2.76 -23.23
C ALA A 76 1.13 -2.62 -24.54
N SER A 77 1.10 -3.68 -25.36
CA SER A 77 0.41 -3.76 -26.64
C SER A 77 -1.00 -4.37 -26.55
N ASP A 78 -1.55 -4.52 -25.33
CA ASP A 78 -2.81 -5.22 -25.05
C ASP A 78 -2.78 -6.72 -25.39
N GLY A 79 -1.58 -7.28 -25.39
CA GLY A 79 -1.30 -8.69 -25.66
C GLY A 79 0.07 -9.07 -25.10
N LEU A 80 0.34 -10.37 -25.01
CA LEU A 80 1.67 -10.88 -24.68
C LEU A 80 2.47 -11.00 -25.96
N LEU A 81 3.60 -10.29 -26.05
CA LEU A 81 4.59 -10.52 -27.11
C LEU A 81 5.51 -11.66 -26.69
N LEU A 82 5.56 -12.72 -27.49
CA LEU A 82 6.44 -13.87 -27.30
C LEU A 82 7.57 -13.85 -28.35
N THR A 83 8.79 -14.06 -27.88
CA THR A 83 10.00 -14.10 -28.70
C THR A 83 10.83 -15.33 -28.37
N GLY A 84 11.39 -15.96 -29.40
CA GLY A 84 12.29 -17.10 -29.26
C GLY A 84 13.77 -16.70 -29.25
N ASP A 85 14.58 -17.45 -28.50
CA ASP A 85 16.04 -17.36 -28.52
C ASP A 85 16.72 -18.52 -29.29
N GLY A 86 15.92 -19.29 -30.05
CA GLY A 86 16.35 -20.52 -30.71
C GLY A 86 16.14 -21.79 -29.88
N SER A 87 15.86 -21.67 -28.58
CA SER A 87 15.67 -22.79 -27.66
C SER A 87 14.34 -22.74 -26.91
N THR A 88 13.92 -21.55 -26.50
CA THR A 88 12.75 -21.33 -25.66
C THR A 88 11.98 -20.12 -26.15
N LEU A 89 10.64 -20.25 -26.15
CA LEU A 89 9.74 -19.14 -26.35
C LEU A 89 9.49 -18.43 -25.02
N THR A 90 9.80 -17.14 -24.95
CA THR A 90 9.68 -16.35 -23.70
C THR A 90 8.86 -15.09 -23.92
N PRO A 91 8.07 -14.66 -22.92
CA PRO A 91 7.35 -13.40 -22.99
C PRO A 91 8.31 -12.22 -22.85
N THR A 92 8.15 -11.22 -23.73
CA THR A 92 8.87 -9.96 -23.65
C THR A 92 8.37 -9.14 -22.46
N THR A 93 9.29 -8.68 -21.62
CA THR A 93 8.95 -7.82 -20.49
C THR A 93 8.58 -6.42 -20.98
N THR A 94 7.39 -5.94 -20.62
CA THR A 94 6.96 -4.57 -20.91
C THR A 94 6.24 -3.95 -19.72
N GLU A 95 6.31 -2.61 -19.63
CA GLU A 95 5.52 -1.87 -18.67
C GLU A 95 4.02 -2.08 -18.92
N PRO A 96 3.18 -2.14 -17.87
CA PRO A 96 1.75 -2.25 -18.05
C PRO A 96 1.17 -0.98 -18.70
N ILE A 97 0.00 -1.12 -19.32
CA ILE A 97 -0.77 0.04 -19.79
C ILE A 97 -1.18 0.87 -18.57
N ALA A 98 -0.83 2.16 -18.57
CA ALA A 98 -1.18 3.08 -17.48
C ALA A 98 -2.70 3.26 -17.36
N ALA A 99 -3.17 3.72 -16.20
CA ALA A 99 -4.58 4.02 -15.98
C ALA A 99 -5.13 5.02 -17.01
N GLY A 100 -6.11 4.58 -17.81
CA GLY A 100 -6.68 5.36 -18.91
C GLY A 100 -5.74 5.57 -20.11
N GLY A 101 -4.60 4.87 -20.13
CA GLY A 101 -3.68 4.83 -21.27
C GLY A 101 -4.19 3.96 -22.41
N THR A 102 -3.61 4.15 -23.59
CA THR A 102 -3.89 3.33 -24.77
C THR A 102 -2.77 2.33 -25.01
N PRO A 103 -3.06 1.16 -25.61
CA PRO A 103 -2.03 0.19 -25.99
C PRO A 103 -0.99 0.81 -26.92
N THR A 104 0.27 0.44 -26.72
CA THR A 104 1.39 0.79 -27.60
C THR A 104 1.77 -0.45 -28.42
N PRO A 105 1.66 -0.41 -29.76
CA PRO A 105 2.05 -1.55 -30.59
C PRO A 105 3.49 -2.00 -30.33
N SER A 106 3.70 -3.31 -30.30
CA SER A 106 5.04 -3.88 -30.25
C SER A 106 5.84 -3.46 -31.48
N ALA A 107 7.06 -2.99 -31.28
CA ALA A 107 7.99 -2.78 -32.39
C ALA A 107 8.55 -4.14 -32.81
N THR A 108 7.94 -4.76 -33.82
CA THR A 108 8.52 -5.92 -34.50
C THR A 108 9.31 -5.44 -35.70
N ASP A 109 10.60 -5.73 -35.75
CA ASP A 109 11.47 -5.42 -36.91
C ASP A 109 11.12 -6.21 -38.19
N SER A 110 9.95 -6.86 -38.19
CA SER A 110 9.44 -7.82 -39.17
C SER A 110 9.56 -7.35 -40.62
N ARG A 111 9.32 -6.05 -40.87
CA ARG A 111 9.43 -5.47 -42.22
C ARG A 111 10.85 -5.32 -42.75
N SER A 112 11.87 -5.28 -41.89
CA SER A 112 13.28 -5.13 -42.27
C SER A 112 14.12 -6.38 -42.02
N SER A 113 13.71 -7.26 -41.11
CA SER A 113 14.43 -8.48 -40.72
C SER A 113 13.99 -9.73 -41.48
N GLY A 114 12.84 -9.69 -42.18
CA GLY A 114 12.25 -10.87 -42.83
C GLY A 114 11.57 -11.85 -41.88
N VAL A 115 11.42 -11.47 -40.61
CA VAL A 115 10.70 -12.23 -39.58
C VAL A 115 9.21 -11.94 -39.71
N LEU A 116 8.37 -12.98 -39.68
CA LEU A 116 6.92 -12.81 -39.78
C LEU A 116 6.32 -12.46 -38.42
N ASP A 117 5.43 -11.46 -38.37
CA ASP A 117 4.75 -11.08 -37.14
C ASP A 117 3.32 -11.64 -37.11
N PHE A 118 3.07 -12.60 -36.21
CA PHE A 118 1.75 -13.19 -36.02
C PHE A 118 1.04 -12.56 -34.83
N VAL A 119 -0.22 -12.21 -35.02
CA VAL A 119 -1.11 -11.81 -33.92
C VAL A 119 -2.20 -12.86 -33.78
N VAL A 120 -2.24 -13.55 -32.64
CA VAL A 120 -3.21 -14.61 -32.36
C VAL A 120 -4.19 -14.17 -31.29
N TYR A 121 -5.47 -14.09 -31.65
CA TYR A 121 -6.56 -13.89 -30.71
C TYR A 121 -7.12 -15.24 -30.27
N VAL A 122 -7.01 -15.53 -28.97
CA VAL A 122 -7.49 -16.79 -28.39
C VAL A 122 -8.72 -16.52 -27.53
N ASP A 123 -9.83 -17.17 -27.88
CA ASP A 123 -10.99 -17.31 -26.99
C ASP A 123 -11.02 -18.75 -26.47
N TYR A 124 -10.82 -18.92 -25.17
CA TYR A 124 -10.81 -20.24 -24.52
C TYR A 124 -12.18 -20.91 -24.49
N GLY A 125 -13.27 -20.17 -24.73
CA GLY A 125 -14.63 -20.68 -24.82
C GLY A 125 -15.09 -21.03 -26.24
N ASP A 126 -14.37 -20.62 -27.28
CA ASP A 126 -14.76 -20.86 -28.68
C ASP A 126 -14.15 -22.17 -29.22
N PRO A 127 -14.96 -23.14 -29.68
CA PRO A 127 -14.47 -24.41 -30.20
C PRO A 127 -13.60 -24.28 -31.46
N ARG A 128 -13.76 -23.21 -32.25
CA ARG A 128 -12.97 -23.01 -33.48
C ARG A 128 -11.58 -22.48 -33.14
N SER A 129 -11.47 -21.57 -32.16
CA SER A 129 -10.18 -21.19 -31.58
C SER A 129 -9.43 -22.41 -31.03
N ALA A 130 -10.13 -23.31 -30.34
CA ALA A 130 -9.53 -24.56 -29.86
C ALA A 130 -9.05 -25.46 -31.02
N ALA A 131 -9.86 -25.66 -32.06
CA ALA A 131 -9.50 -26.47 -33.23
C ALA A 131 -8.31 -25.89 -34.01
N PHE A 132 -8.26 -24.56 -34.16
CA PHE A 132 -7.12 -23.87 -34.77
C PHE A 132 -5.84 -24.12 -33.97
N TRP A 133 -5.87 -23.94 -32.65
CA TRP A 133 -4.70 -24.14 -31.80
C TRP A 133 -4.21 -25.59 -31.81
N GLN A 134 -5.13 -26.56 -31.79
CA GLN A 134 -4.78 -27.98 -31.91
C GLN A 134 -4.11 -28.33 -33.23
N THR A 135 -4.50 -27.67 -34.33
CA THR A 135 -4.01 -27.97 -35.67
C THR A 135 -2.70 -27.23 -36.00
N SER A 136 -2.56 -25.99 -35.56
CA SER A 136 -1.50 -25.08 -36.01
C SER A 136 -0.61 -24.55 -34.89
N GLY A 137 -0.95 -24.78 -33.61
CA GLY A 137 -0.24 -24.20 -32.47
C GLY A 137 1.23 -24.63 -32.40
N SER A 138 1.53 -25.90 -32.68
CA SER A 138 2.92 -26.38 -32.69
C SER A 138 3.78 -25.69 -33.73
N LEU A 139 3.23 -25.48 -34.94
CA LEU A 139 3.92 -24.78 -36.02
C LEU A 139 4.23 -23.32 -35.65
N LEU A 140 3.27 -22.63 -35.04
CA LEU A 140 3.44 -21.25 -34.59
C LEU A 140 4.51 -21.14 -33.50
N ILE A 141 4.46 -22.04 -32.52
CA ILE A 141 5.46 -22.08 -31.43
C ILE A 141 6.85 -22.38 -31.99
N GLU A 142 6.98 -23.34 -32.91
CA GLU A 142 8.27 -23.70 -33.51
C GLU A 142 8.85 -22.53 -34.33
N ALA A 143 8.03 -21.89 -35.18
CA ALA A 143 8.43 -20.73 -35.96
C ALA A 143 8.87 -19.56 -35.06
N ALA A 144 8.15 -19.32 -33.96
CA ALA A 144 8.50 -18.28 -33.01
C ALA A 144 9.78 -18.62 -32.22
N THR A 145 9.91 -19.86 -31.76
CA THR A 145 11.08 -20.32 -30.98
C THR A 145 12.37 -20.23 -31.79
N SER A 146 12.31 -20.60 -33.07
CA SER A 146 13.44 -20.56 -34.00
C SER A 146 13.77 -19.15 -34.52
N GLY A 147 12.98 -18.13 -34.16
CA GLY A 147 13.18 -16.75 -34.58
C GLY A 147 12.73 -16.43 -36.02
N TYR A 148 12.05 -17.36 -36.69
CA TYR A 148 11.43 -17.10 -38.00
C TYR A 148 10.15 -16.26 -37.89
N ALA A 149 9.53 -16.24 -36.72
CA ALA A 149 8.36 -15.42 -36.44
C ALA A 149 8.37 -14.82 -35.02
N THR A 150 7.49 -13.85 -34.79
CA THR A 150 7.05 -13.38 -33.46
C THR A 150 5.58 -13.74 -33.25
N LEU A 151 5.16 -13.90 -31.99
CA LEU A 151 3.78 -14.24 -31.60
C LEU A 151 3.22 -13.26 -30.56
#